data_AF-A0AAN5D072-F1
#
_entry.id   AF-A0AAN5D072-F1
#
_cell.length_a   1.000
_cell.length_b   1.000
_cell.length_c   1.000
_cell.angle_alpha   90.00
_cell.angle_beta   90.00
_cell.angle_gamma   90.00
#
_symmetry.space_group_name_H-M   'P 1'
#
loop_
_entity.id
_entity.type
_entity.pdbx_description
1 polymer ?
#
loop_
_entity_poly.entity_id
_entity_poly.type
_entity_poly.pdbx_seq_one_letter_code
_entity_poly.pdbx_strand_id
1 'polypeptide(L)'
;AAPDVPNDAIGQHMTKMVKNVVASWEWMPLGSNKVGIVIPADQDHRQVHKSRFVDLLEFCDETLKVKEVIAVFGRADLTVA
;
A
#
# COMPACT_ATOMS: atom_id res chain seq x y z
N ALA A 1 21.48 -15.18 18.64
CA ALA A 1 20.73 -14.78 17.43
C ALA A 1 19.39 -14.24 17.91
N ALA A 2 19.02 -13.03 17.51
CA ALA A 2 17.71 -12.46 17.81
C ALA A 2 16.62 -13.34 17.15
N PRO A 3 15.41 -13.47 17.73
CA PRO A 3 14.36 -14.26 17.13
C PRO A 3 13.93 -13.64 15.80
N ASP A 4 13.88 -14.46 14.74
CA ASP A 4 13.48 -14.13 13.36
C ASP A 4 11.98 -13.78 13.21
N VAL A 5 11.47 -12.85 14.01
CA VAL A 5 10.09 -12.35 13.87
C VAL A 5 10.11 -10.83 13.88
N PRO A 6 10.14 -10.19 12.70
CA PRO A 6 9.19 -9.08 12.50
C PRO A 6 8.67 -8.85 11.07
N ASN A 7 9.19 -9.49 10.02
CA ASN A 7 8.86 -9.06 8.65
C ASN A 7 7.44 -9.45 8.23
N ASP A 8 6.99 -10.65 8.60
CA ASP A 8 5.65 -11.14 8.23
C ASP A 8 4.52 -10.43 8.99
N ALA A 9 4.72 -10.13 10.27
CA ALA A 9 3.70 -9.46 11.09
C ALA A 9 3.47 -8.01 10.61
N ILE A 10 4.54 -7.29 10.30
CA ILE A 10 4.47 -5.94 9.75
C ILE A 10 3.81 -5.99 8.36
N GLY A 11 4.19 -6.95 7.52
CA GLY A 11 3.58 -7.14 6.20
C GLY A 11 2.08 -7.43 6.28
N GLN A 12 1.65 -8.30 7.20
CA GLN A 12 0.23 -8.57 7.44
C GLN A 12 -0.54 -7.33 7.91
N HIS A 13 0.06 -6.53 8.79
CA HIS A 13 -0.56 -5.29 9.26
C HIS A 13 -0.70 -4.27 8.12
N MET A 14 0.34 -4.13 7.30
CA MET A 14 0.32 -3.30 6.09
C MET A 14 -0.79 -3.73 5.13
N THR A 15 -0.90 -5.03 4.86
CA THR A 15 -2.00 -5.58 4.05
C THR A 15 -3.36 -5.19 4.63
N LYS A 16 -3.55 -5.35 5.94
CA LYS A 16 -4.80 -4.96 6.60
C LYS A 16 -5.08 -3.46 6.46
N MET A 17 -4.08 -2.60 6.65
CA MET A 17 -4.22 -1.15 6.52
C MET A 17 -4.64 -0.74 5.10
N VAL A 18 -3.98 -1.28 4.08
CA VAL A 18 -4.28 -1.01 2.67
C VAL A 18 -5.70 -1.48 2.31
N LYS A 19 -6.04 -2.71 2.70
CA LYS A 19 -7.37 -3.30 2.47
C LYS A 19 -8.49 -2.56 3.19
N ASN A 20 -8.19 -1.90 4.32
CA ASN A 20 -9.14 -1.06 5.03
C ASN A 20 -9.46 0.24 4.28
N VAL A 21 -8.52 0.77 3.47
CA VAL A 21 -8.77 1.95 2.63
C VAL A 21 -9.69 1.59 1.47
N VAL A 22 -9.32 0.55 0.71
CA VAL A 22 -10.14 -0.08 -0.33
C VAL A 22 -9.73 -1.55 -0.41
N ALA A 23 -10.70 -2.47 -0.43
CA ALA A 23 -10.43 -3.91 -0.41
C ALA A 23 -9.67 -4.41 -1.66
N SER A 24 -9.73 -3.70 -2.79
CA SER A 24 -9.04 -4.06 -4.02
C SER A 24 -7.58 -3.57 -4.08
N TRP A 25 -7.17 -2.65 -3.21
CA TRP A 25 -5.80 -2.14 -3.23
C TRP A 25 -4.82 -3.21 -2.75
N GLU A 26 -3.63 -3.19 -3.33
CA GLU A 26 -2.50 -4.02 -2.92
C GLU A 26 -1.31 -3.13 -2.58
N TRP A 27 -0.24 -3.73 -2.07
CA TRP A 27 1.00 -3.01 -1.82
C TRP A 27 2.21 -3.88 -2.14
N MET A 28 3.34 -3.22 -2.36
CA MET A 28 4.62 -3.89 -2.56
C MET A 28 5.77 -3.06 -1.99
N PRO A 29 6.82 -3.70 -1.45
CA PRO A 29 8.06 -3.01 -1.13
C PRO A 29 8.75 -2.57 -2.44
N LEU A 30 9.18 -1.31 -2.50
CA LEU A 30 9.94 -0.76 -3.65
C LEU A 30 11.42 -0.52 -3.30
N GLY A 31 11.89 -1.11 -2.20
CA GLY A 31 13.23 -0.95 -1.65
C GLY A 31 13.18 -0.82 -0.13
N SER A 32 14.32 -0.48 0.48
CA SER A 32 14.45 -0.43 1.94
C SER A 32 13.68 0.71 2.60
N ASN A 33 13.35 1.79 1.88
CA ASN A 33 12.69 2.99 2.43
C ASN A 33 11.51 3.46 1.57
N LYS A 34 10.96 2.59 0.72
CA LYS A 34 9.89 2.94 -0.21
C LYS A 34 8.83 1.86 -0.23
N VAL A 35 7.58 2.28 -0.24
CA VAL A 35 6.41 1.42 -0.42
C VAL A 35 5.62 1.88 -1.63
N GLY A 36 5.18 0.92 -2.43
CA GLY A 36 4.21 1.13 -3.50
C GLY A 36 2.82 0.72 -3.04
N ILE A 37 1.82 1.59 -3.22
CA ILE A 37 0.40 1.26 -3.11
C ILE A 37 -0.13 1.05 -4.52
N VAL A 38 -0.57 -0.17 -4.83
CA VAL A 38 -1.08 -0.54 -6.14
C VAL A 38 -2.57 -0.23 -6.20
N ILE A 39 -2.91 0.72 -7.05
CA ILE A 39 -4.28 1.22 -7.23
C ILE A 39 -4.78 0.74 -8.60
N PRO A 40 -5.89 -0.03 -8.64
CA PRO A 40 -6.51 -0.42 -9.91
C PRO A 40 -6.86 0.80 -10.77
N ALA A 41 -6.66 0.70 -12.09
CA ALA A 41 -6.92 1.81 -13.02
C ALA A 41 -8.41 2.21 -13.08
N ASP A 42 -9.30 1.28 -12.75
CA ASP A 42 -10.75 1.43 -12.71
C ASP A 42 -11.28 1.74 -11.30
N GLN A 43 -10.43 2.22 -10.39
CA GLN A 43 -10.82 2.54 -9.01
C GLN A 43 -11.98 3.55 -8.94
N ASP A 44 -13.11 3.11 -8.40
CA ASP A 44 -14.21 4.02 -8.04
C ASP A 44 -13.81 4.88 -6.84
N HIS A 45 -13.69 6.18 -7.07
CA HIS A 45 -13.35 7.18 -6.07
C HIS A 45 -14.29 7.22 -4.86
N ARG A 46 -15.54 6.75 -4.99
CA ARG A 46 -16.54 6.71 -3.91
C ARG A 46 -16.26 5.61 -2.88
N GLN A 47 -15.51 4.59 -3.28
CA GLN A 47 -15.14 3.48 -2.40
C GLN A 47 -13.93 3.80 -1.52
N VAL A 48 -13.22 4.90 -1.80
CA VAL A 48 -12.01 5.27 -1.08
C VAL A 48 -12.36 5.88 0.28
N HIS A 49 -12.01 5.18 1.36
CA HIS A 49 -12.15 5.69 2.71
C HIS A 49 -11.02 6.69 3.05
N LYS A 50 -11.26 7.98 2.79
CA LYS A 50 -10.25 9.04 2.93
C LYS A 50 -9.58 9.11 4.31
N SER A 51 -10.32 8.97 5.41
CA SER A 51 -9.74 8.98 6.75
C SER A 51 -8.77 7.80 6.94
N ARG A 52 -9.18 6.60 6.50
CA ARG A 52 -8.33 5.39 6.57
C ARG A 52 -7.09 5.51 5.68
N PHE A 53 -7.20 6.25 4.58
CA PHE A 53 -6.03 6.55 3.75
C PHE A 53 -5.01 7.41 4.49
N VAL A 54 -5.47 8.39 5.29
CA VAL A 54 -4.59 9.18 6.16
C VAL A 54 -3.95 8.28 7.22
N ASP A 55 -4.72 7.43 7.90
CA ASP A 55 -4.21 6.48 8.89
C ASP A 55 -3.12 5.55 8.30
N LEU A 56 -3.29 5.13 7.03
CA LEU A 56 -2.29 4.35 6.29
C LEU A 56 -0.99 5.13 6.08
N LEU A 57 -1.07 6.42 5.72
CA LEU A 57 0.11 7.25 5.50
C LEU A 57 0.84 7.52 6.81
N GLU A 58 0.11 7.78 7.90
CA GLU A 58 0.69 7.91 9.24
C GLU A 58 1.39 6.62 9.67
N PHE A 59 0.80 5.45 9.43
CA PHE A 59 1.46 4.18 9.70
C PHE A 59 2.76 4.00 8.91
N CYS A 60 2.79 4.42 7.64
CA CYS A 60 3.98 4.36 6.81
C CYS A 60 5.11 5.25 7.36
N ASP A 61 4.81 6.46 7.82
CA ASP A 61 5.81 7.39 8.37
C ASP A 61 6.22 7.03 9.81
N GLU A 62 5.24 6.81 10.68
CA GLU A 62 5.47 6.64 12.11
C GLU A 62 5.99 5.24 12.47
N THR A 63 5.46 4.20 11.82
CA THR A 63 5.81 2.81 12.14
C THR A 63 6.83 2.23 11.18
N LEU A 64 6.58 2.32 9.86
CA LEU A 64 7.49 1.73 8.86
C LEU A 64 8.72 2.60 8.60
N LYS A 65 8.70 3.89 8.96
CA LYS A 65 9.78 4.86 8.74
C LYS A 65 10.22 4.92 7.27
N VAL A 66 9.28 4.69 6.34
CA VAL A 66 9.57 4.81 4.91
C VAL A 66 9.66 6.27 4.51
N LYS A 67 10.54 6.59 3.57
CA LYS A 67 10.73 7.97 3.07
C LYS A 67 9.71 8.35 2.01
N GLU A 68 9.23 7.36 1.26
CA GLU A 68 8.34 7.59 0.12
C GLU A 68 7.23 6.53 0.08
N VAL A 69 6.01 7.01 -0.08
CA VAL A 69 4.83 6.21 -0.42
C VAL A 69 4.43 6.58 -1.85
N ILE A 70 4.46 5.60 -2.75
CA ILE A 70 4.28 5.81 -4.18
C ILE A 70 2.98 5.17 -4.62
N ALA A 71 2.10 5.92 -5.29
CA ALA A 71 0.94 5.36 -5.95
C ALA A 71 1.38 4.70 -7.27
N VAL A 72 1.09 3.41 -7.42
CA VAL A 72 1.43 2.60 -8.60
C VAL A 72 0.13 2.29 -9.33
N PHE A 73 0.04 2.72 -10.58
CA PHE A 73 -1.07 2.40 -11.48
C PHE A 73 -0.55 1.49 -12.58
N GLY A 74 -1.30 0.44 -12.89
CA GLY A 74 -1.03 -0.37 -14.07
C GLY A 74 -1.11 0.50 -15.32
N ARG A 75 -0.14 0.35 -16.23
CA ARG A 75 -0.28 0.95 -17.57
C ARG A 75 -1.49 0.30 -18.23
N ALA A 76 -2.46 1.09 -18.66
CA ALA A 76 -3.49 0.59 -19.55
C ALA A 76 -2.77 0.22 -20.86
N ASP A 77 -2.47 -1.06 -21.05
CA ASP A 77 -2.03 -1.53 -22.36
C ASP A 77 -3.24 -1.37 -23.29
N LEU A 78 -3.23 -0.27 -24.05
CA LEU A 78 -4.07 -0.11 -25.23
C LEU A 78 -3.63 -1.20 -26.22
N THR A 79 -4.11 -2.42 -26.05
CA THR A 79 -4.29 -3.32 -27.19
C THR A 79 -5.41 -2.72 -28.02
N VAL A 80 -5.03 -1.78 -28.89
CA VAL A 80 -5.84 -1.44 -30.06
C VAL A 80 -6.00 -2.74 -30.84
N ALA A 81 -7.24 -3.20 -30.94
CA ALA A 81 -7.65 -4.40 -31.66
C ALA A 81 -7.19 -4.35 -33.13
#